data_AF-A0A9P6XM01-F1
#
_entry.id   AF-A0A9P6XM01-F1
#
_cell.length_a   1.000
_cell.length_b   1.000
_cell.length_c   1.000
_cell.angle_alpha   90.00
_cell.angle_beta   90.00
_cell.angle_gamma   90.00
#
_symmetry.space_group_name_H-M   'P 1'
#
loop_
_entity.id
_entity.type
_entity.pdbx_description
1 polymer ?
#
loop_
_entity_poly.entity_id
_entity_poly.type
_entity_poly.pdbx_seq_one_letter_code
_entity_poly.pdbx_strand_id
1 'polypeptide(L)' 'MLHPSAVDAVFSKTLALDQVVIEFFGKASHAGASPWEGINALDALMQGFDNVAMLRQQTLPTNRLV' A
#
# COMPACT_ATOMS: atom_id res chain seq x y z
N MET A 1 10.12 -7.73 24.37
CA MET A 1 10.65 -7.62 22.99
C MET A 1 12.14 -7.36 23.12
N LEU A 2 13.00 -8.29 22.70
CA LEU A 2 14.45 -8.09 22.69
C LEU A 2 14.79 -7.40 21.36
N HIS A 3 14.98 -6.08 21.37
CA HIS A 3 15.42 -5.34 20.20
C HIS A 3 16.95 -5.23 20.25
N PRO A 4 17.70 -5.60 19.19
CA PRO A 4 19.16 -5.52 19.17
C PRO A 4 19.63 -4.06 19.00
N SER A 5 19.24 -3.20 19.94
CA SER A 5 19.73 -1.83 20.06
C SER A 5 20.98 -1.82 20.93
N ALA A 6 21.95 -0.97 20.62
CA ALA A 6 23.14 -0.76 21.45
C ALA A 6 22.83 0.05 22.74
N VAL A 7 21.58 0.45 22.94
CA VAL A 7 21.13 1.27 24.07
C VAL A 7 19.84 0.73 24.68
N ASP A 8 19.78 0.78 26.00
CA ASP A 8 18.57 0.50 26.77
C ASP A 8 17.63 1.71 26.71
N ALA A 9 16.43 1.54 26.16
CA ALA A 9 15.42 2.58 26.05
C ALA A 9 14.09 2.09 26.60
N VAL A 10 13.66 2.66 27.73
CA VAL A 10 12.39 2.30 28.41
C VAL A 10 11.19 3.06 27.80
N PHE A 11 11.43 4.24 27.22
CA PHE A 11 10.42 5.06 26.53
C PHE A 11 10.92 5.50 25.16
N SER A 12 10.59 4.71 24.13
CA SER A 12 10.88 5.06 22.74
C SER A 12 9.68 5.76 22.11
N LYS A 13 9.93 6.88 21.44
CA LYS A 13 8.92 7.52 20.58
C LYS A 13 8.75 6.67 19.32
N THR A 14 7.53 6.20 19.08
CA THR A 14 7.14 5.51 17.85
C THR A 14 6.18 6.36 17.05
N LEU A 15 6.10 6.11 15.74
CA LEU A 15 5.06 6.71 14.91
C LEU A 15 3.70 6.06 15.24
N ALA A 16 2.63 6.84 15.14
CA ALA A 16 1.28 6.29 15.13
C ALA A 16 1.08 5.46 13.85
N LEU A 17 0.26 4.41 13.94
CA LEU A 17 -0.04 3.51 12.82
C LEU A 17 -1.55 3.44 12.64
N ASP A 18 -1.98 3.58 11.39
CA ASP A 18 -3.35 3.37 10.96
C ASP A 18 -3.36 2.42 9.75
N GLN A 19 -4.48 1.73 9.51
CA GLN A 19 -4.62 0.75 8.44
C GLN A 19 -5.82 1.10 7.56
N VAL A 20 -5.61 1.03 6.25
CA VAL A 20 -6.67 1.20 5.26
C VAL A 20 -6.82 -0.09 4.46
N VAL A 21 -8.07 -0.54 4.31
CA VAL A 21 -8.43 -1.66 3.45
C VAL A 21 -9.07 -1.09 2.19
N ILE A 22 -8.54 -1.47 1.03
CA ILE A 22 -9.02 -1.01 -0.28
C ILE A 22 -9.44 -2.22 -1.09
N GLU A 23 -10.68 -2.19 -1.60
CA GLU A 23 -11.24 -3.22 -2.46
C GLU A 23 -11.46 -2.66 -3.86
N PHE A 24 -10.97 -3.37 -4.88
CA PHE A 24 -11.15 -3.02 -6.28
C PHE A 24 -12.21 -3.94 -6.90
N PHE A 25 -13.23 -3.33 -7.52
CA PHE A 25 -14.30 -4.06 -8.20
C PHE A 25 -14.22 -3.82 -9.70
N GLY A 26 -14.38 -4.91 -10.45
CA GLY A 26 -14.30 -4.92 -11.90
C GLY A 26 -15.58 -5.42 -12.54
N LYS A 27 -15.55 -5.51 -13.87
CA LYS A 27 -16.60 -6.11 -14.69
C LYS A 27 -15.98 -7.21 -15.53
N ALA A 28 -16.49 -8.42 -15.42
CA ALA A 28 -15.99 -9.55 -16.19
C ALA A 28 -16.30 -9.36 -17.69
N SER A 29 -15.34 -9.77 -18.53
CA SER A 29 -15.49 -9.91 -19.98
C SER A 29 -14.62 -11.06 -20.48
N HIS A 30 -14.82 -11.47 -21.72
CA HIS A 30 -13.96 -12.48 -22.33
C HIS A 30 -12.59 -11.87 -22.62
N ALA A 31 -11.58 -12.25 -21.82
CA ALA A 31 -10.24 -11.63 -21.85
C ALA A 31 -9.60 -11.55 -23.25
N GLY A 32 -9.82 -12.55 -24.11
CA GLY A 32 -9.26 -12.57 -25.47
C GLY A 32 -10.17 -12.08 -26.60
N ALA A 33 -11.48 -11.91 -26.37
CA ALA A 33 -12.45 -11.68 -27.45
C ALA A 33 -13.10 -10.30 -27.36
N SER A 34 -13.37 -9.84 -26.14
CA SER A 34 -13.92 -8.51 -25.88
C SER A 34 -13.35 -7.88 -24.59
N PRO A 35 -12.02 -7.76 -24.44
CA PRO A 35 -11.42 -7.19 -23.23
C PRO A 35 -11.94 -5.79 -22.88
N TRP A 36 -12.23 -4.95 -23.87
CA TRP A 36 -12.77 -3.58 -23.69
C TRP A 36 -14.17 -3.51 -23.08
N GLU A 37 -14.92 -4.62 -23.06
CA GLU A 37 -16.22 -4.67 -22.40
C GLU A 37 -16.11 -4.86 -20.88
N GLY A 38 -14.93 -5.23 -20.40
CA GLY A 38 -14.62 -5.48 -19.00
C GLY A 38 -13.94 -4.30 -18.31
N ILE A 39 -13.87 -4.39 -16.99
CA ILE A 39 -13.11 -3.46 -16.13
C ILE A 39 -12.17 -4.33 -15.30
N ASN A 40 -10.86 -4.17 -15.50
CA ASN A 40 -9.86 -5.01 -14.86
C ASN A 40 -9.52 -4.51 -13.45
N ALA A 41 -10.07 -5.18 -12.43
CA ALA A 41 -9.77 -4.88 -11.03
C ALA A 41 -8.31 -5.17 -10.64
N LEU A 42 -7.66 -6.14 -11.30
CA LEU A 42 -6.26 -6.47 -11.02
C LEU A 42 -5.32 -5.36 -11.47
N ASP A 43 -5.56 -4.77 -12.65
CA ASP A 43 -4.75 -3.65 -13.13
C ASP A 43 -4.92 -2.41 -12.23
N ALA A 44 -6.13 -2.19 -11.70
CA ALA A 44 -6.39 -1.11 -10.74
C ALA A 44 -5.63 -1.33 -9.42
N LEU A 45 -5.59 -2.57 -8.93
CA LEU A 45 -4.80 -2.93 -7.75
C LEU A 45 -3.30 -2.71 -7.98
N MET A 46 -2.76 -3.16 -9.11
CA MET A 46 -1.33 -3.00 -9.43
C MET A 46 -0.94 -1.53 -9.48
N GLN A 47 -1.72 -0.70 -10.18
CA GLN A 47 -1.52 0.75 -10.20
C GLN A 47 -1.64 1.36 -8.80
N GLY A 48 -2.56 0.87 -7.97
CA GLY A 48 -2.69 1.29 -6.57
C GLY A 48 -1.40 1.06 -5.78
N PHE A 49 -0.82 -0.14 -5.88
CA PHE A 49 0.45 -0.47 -5.23
C PHE A 49 1.60 0.41 -5.72
N ASP A 50 1.75 0.58 -7.03
CA ASP A 50 2.81 1.41 -7.62
C ASP A 50 2.67 2.87 -7.19
N ASN A 51 1.45 3.42 -7.20
CA ASN A 51 1.19 4.79 -6.78
C ASN A 51 1.50 5.01 -5.29
N VAL A 52 1.17 4.06 -4.40
CA VAL A 52 1.56 4.12 -2.98
C VAL A 52 3.07 4.05 -2.83
N ALA A 53 3.75 3.17 -3.58
CA ALA A 53 5.21 3.07 -3.56
C ALA A 53 5.89 4.37 -4.01
N MET A 54 5.35 5.04 -5.03
CA MET A 54 5.84 6.35 -5.49
C MET A 54 5.55 7.46 -4.48
N LEU A 55 4.35 7.48 -3.88
CA LEU A 55 3.96 8.46 -2.88
C LEU A 55 4.87 8.41 -1.65
N ARG A 56 5.30 7.21 -1.23
CA ARG A 56 6.24 7.03 -0.09
C ARG A 56 7.50 7.87 -0.21
N GLN A 57 8.01 8.07 -1.42
CA GLN A 57 9.22 8.86 -1.67
C GLN A 57 8.99 10.37 -1.48
N GLN A 58 7.73 10.82 -1.58
CA GLN A 58 7.32 12.22 -1.45
C GLN A 58 6.80 12.56 -0.04
N THR A 59 6.70 11.57 0.85
CA THR A 59 6.27 11.77 2.24
C THR A 59 7.44 12.00 3.19
N LEU A 60 7.27 12.92 4.15
CA LEU A 60 8.25 13.15 5.21
C LEU A 60 8.37 11.93 6.14
N PRO A 61 9.53 11.70 6.77
CA PRO A 61 9.72 10.58 7.71
C PRO A 61 8.74 10.55 8.88
N THR A 62 8.12 11.69 9.24
CA THR A 62 7.08 11.79 10.26
C THR A 62 5.73 11.20 9.84
N ASN A 63 5.51 10.97 8.54
CA ASN A 63 4.24 10.55 7.94
C ASN A 63 4.47 9.38 6.97
N ARG A 64 5.29 8.42 7.39
CA ARG A 64 5.70 7.30 6.55
C ARG A 64 4.52 6.37 6.25
N LEU A 65 4.33 6.07 4.97
CA LEU A 65 3.44 5.00 4.49
C LEU A 65 4.25 3.69 4.41
N VAL A 66 3.65 2.59 4.86
CA VAL A 66 4.30 1.27 4.96
C VAL A 66 3.64 0.27 4.02
#